data_AF-A0A6L6J2B5-F1
#
_entry.id   AF-A0A6L6J2B5-F1
#
_cell.length_a   1.000
_cell.length_b   1.000
_cell.length_c   1.000
_cell.angle_alpha   90.00
_cell.angle_beta   90.00
_cell.angle_gamma   90.00
#
_symmetry.space_group_name_H-M   'P 1'
#
loop_
_entity.id
_entity.type
_entity.pdbx_description
1 polymer ?
#
loop_
_entity_poly.entity_id
_entity_poly.type
_entity_poly.pdbx_seq_one_letter_code
_entity_poly.pdbx_strand_id
1 'polypeptide(L)' 'MAVLDLNHGTAGNQAGFAVLMGKIRTHFARRALYRQTVRELNDLNGRELADLGISRSMIRRVALEAAWGK' A
#
# COMPACT_ATOMS: atom_id res chain seq x y z
N MET A 1 -38.75 -32.46 17.01
CA MET A 1 -37.67 -32.98 16.15
C MET A 1 -36.56 -31.96 16.14
N ALA A 2 -35.34 -32.45 16.30
CA ALA A 2 -34.17 -31.77 16.84
C ALA A 2 -33.87 -30.38 16.23
N VAL A 3 -33.66 -29.45 17.15
CA VAL A 3 -32.87 -28.23 16.96
C VAL A 3 -31.51 -28.61 16.35
N LEU A 4 -31.22 -28.04 15.18
CA LEU A 4 -29.88 -28.01 14.62
C LEU A 4 -29.52 -26.54 14.40
N ASP A 5 -29.29 -25.84 15.51
CA ASP A 5 -28.46 -24.65 15.52
C ASP A 5 -27.00 -25.13 15.39
N LEU A 6 -26.60 -25.34 14.14
CA LEU A 6 -25.30 -25.88 13.77
C LEU A 6 -24.37 -24.71 13.41
N ASN A 7 -23.49 -24.41 14.37
CA ASN A 7 -22.09 -24.08 14.13
C ASN A 7 -21.75 -22.65 13.68
N HIS A 8 -21.82 -21.68 14.59
CA HIS A 8 -20.87 -20.58 14.61
C HIS A 8 -19.72 -20.92 15.57
N GLY A 9 -18.69 -21.61 15.07
CA GLY A 9 -17.67 -22.20 15.96
C GLY A 9 -16.24 -22.32 15.42
N THR A 10 -15.85 -21.66 14.33
CA THR A 10 -14.44 -21.68 13.85
C THR A 10 -13.94 -20.36 13.23
N ALA A 11 -14.73 -19.28 13.29
CA ALA A 11 -14.41 -18.01 12.64
C ALA A 11 -13.33 -17.16 13.36
N GLY A 12 -13.00 -17.46 14.62
CA GLY A 12 -12.10 -16.61 15.43
C GLY A 12 -10.64 -16.56 14.97
N ASN A 13 -10.07 -17.70 14.57
CA ASN A 13 -8.64 -17.77 14.18
C ASN A 13 -8.40 -17.55 12.67
N GLN A 14 -9.30 -18.03 11.81
CA GLN A 14 -9.17 -17.84 10.37
C GLN A 14 -9.42 -16.38 9.96
N ALA A 15 -10.34 -15.68 10.63
CA ALA A 15 -10.57 -14.26 10.39
C ALA A 15 -9.36 -13.41 10.81
N GLY A 16 -8.73 -13.71 11.95
CA GLY A 16 -7.54 -12.99 12.43
C GLY A 16 -6.36 -13.12 11.47
N PHE A 17 -6.07 -14.34 10.99
CA PHE A 17 -5.02 -14.60 10.01
C PHE A 17 -5.30 -13.93 8.65
N ALA A 18 -6.54 -13.99 8.17
CA ALA A 18 -6.94 -13.33 6.93
C ALA A 18 -6.80 -11.80 7.01
N VAL A 19 -7.17 -11.18 8.14
CA VAL A 19 -7.00 -9.75 8.38
C VAL A 19 -5.52 -9.37 8.43
N LEU A 20 -4.68 -10.15 9.12
CA LEU A 20 -3.23 -9.92 9.16
C LEU A 20 -2.61 -10.02 7.76
N MET A 21 -2.95 -11.05 6.99
CA MET A 21 -2.47 -11.21 5.61
C MET A 21 -2.94 -10.06 4.71
N GLY A 22 -4.17 -9.55 4.88
CA GLY A 22 -4.64 -8.34 4.20
C GLY A 22 -3.80 -7.10 4.52
N LYS A 23 -3.47 -6.87 5.80
CA LYS A 23 -2.59 -5.76 6.24
C LYS A 23 -1.18 -5.87 5.67
N ILE A 24 -0.63 -7.09 5.61
CA ILE A 24 0.69 -7.33 5.03
C ILE A 24 0.68 -7.02 3.53
N ARG A 25 -0.33 -7.53 2.79
CA ARG A 25 -0.46 -7.30 1.34
C ARG A 25 -0.60 -5.81 1.02
N THR A 26 -1.45 -5.08 1.75
CA THR A 26 -1.61 -3.63 1.56
C THR A 26 -0.32 -2.86 1.86
N HIS A 27 0.41 -3.22 2.92
CA HIS A 27 1.70 -2.61 3.21
C HIS A 27 2.73 -2.83 2.08
N PHE A 28 2.83 -4.06 1.57
CA PHE A 28 3.72 -4.36 0.45
C PHE A 28 3.32 -3.63 -0.83
N ALA A 29 2.03 -3.51 -1.14
CA ALA A 29 1.55 -2.76 -2.29
C ALA A 29 1.96 -1.28 -2.22
N ARG A 30 1.76 -0.63 -1.05
CA ARG A 30 2.21 0.76 -0.83
C ARG A 30 3.73 0.90 -0.97
N ARG A 31 4.48 -0.06 -0.42
CA ARG A 31 5.94 -0.06 -0.52
C ARG A 31 6.42 -0.24 -1.95
N ALA A 32 5.75 -1.07 -2.75
CA ALA A 32 6.04 -1.25 -4.17
C ALA A 32 5.77 0.04 -4.94
N LEU A 33 4.62 0.67 -4.72
CA LEU A 33 4.26 1.95 -5.33
C LEU A 33 5.29 3.04 -5.01
N TYR A 34 5.66 3.22 -3.73
CA TYR A 34 6.72 4.16 -3.34
C TYR A 34 8.02 3.94 -4.13
N ARG A 35 8.49 2.69 -4.20
CA ARG A 35 9.76 2.37 -4.88
C ARG A 35 9.66 2.61 -6.38
N GLN A 36 8.51 2.31 -6.98
CA GLN A 36 8.23 2.58 -8.37
C GLN A 36 8.25 4.08 -8.65
N THR A 37 7.49 4.88 -7.89
CA THR A 37 7.44 6.34 -8.05
C THR A 37 8.82 6.98 -7.86
N VAL A 38 9.60 6.55 -6.85
CA VAL A 38 10.97 7.05 -6.67
C VAL A 38 11.84 6.73 -7.87
N ARG A 39 11.74 5.53 -8.44
CA ARG A 39 12.54 5.16 -9.62
C ARG A 39 12.16 6.02 -10.82
N GLU A 40 10.87 6.07 -11.14
CA GLU A 40 10.36 6.85 -12.28
C GLU A 40 10.75 8.32 -12.18
N LEU A 41 10.56 8.95 -11.01
CA LEU A 41 10.94 10.35 -10.80
C LEU A 41 12.46 10.58 -10.80
N ASN A 42 13.28 9.58 -10.46
CA ASN A 42 14.74 9.71 -10.55
C ASN A 42 15.27 9.52 -11.97
N ASP A 43 14.54 8.79 -12.82
CA ASP A 43 14.88 8.61 -14.23
C ASP A 43 14.58 9.89 -15.04
N LEU A 44 13.66 10.74 -14.57
CA LEU A 44 13.40 12.05 -15.16
C LEU A 44 14.60 13.00 -15.02
N ASN A 45 14.82 13.81 -16.06
CA ASN A 45 15.85 14.84 -16.06
C ASN A 45 15.39 16.11 -15.31
N GLY A 46 16.34 17.03 -15.03
CA GLY A 46 16.06 18.24 -14.27
C GLY A 46 15.01 19.18 -14.91
N ARG A 47 14.89 19.20 -16.24
CA ARG A 47 13.87 19.98 -16.96
C ARG A 47 12.49 19.32 -16.84
N GLU A 48 12.41 18.01 -17.04
CA GLU A 48 11.15 17.26 -16.86
C GLU A 48 10.61 17.41 -15.43
N LEU A 49 11.51 17.35 -14.43
CA LEU A 49 11.16 17.64 -13.04
C LEU A 49 10.70 19.09 -12.83
N ALA A 50 11.34 20.06 -13.47
CA ALA A 50 10.96 21.46 -13.42
C ALA A 50 9.60 21.74 -14.08
N ASP A 51 9.30 21.06 -15.18
CA ASP A 51 8.01 21.16 -15.88
C ASP A 51 6.86 20.64 -14.99
N LEU A 52 7.15 19.63 -14.16
CA LEU A 52 6.22 19.12 -13.14
C LEU A 52 6.20 19.98 -11.86
N GLY A 53 7.08 20.97 -11.72
CA GLY A 53 7.21 21.79 -10.52
C GLY A 53 7.82 21.04 -9.32
N ILE A 54 8.56 19.94 -9.55
CA ILE A 54 9.13 19.09 -8.51
C ILE A 54 10.65 19.28 -8.46
N SER A 55 11.22 19.46 -7.27
CA SER A 55 12.67 19.44 -7.08
C SER A 55 13.18 18.03 -6.72
N ARG A 56 14.47 17.73 -6.99
CA ARG A 56 15.05 16.41 -6.71
C ARG A 56 14.95 15.99 -5.23
N SER A 57 14.96 16.95 -4.31
CA SER A 57 14.75 16.71 -2.87
C SER A 57 13.30 16.34 -2.53
N MET A 58 12.33 16.80 -3.33
CA MET A 58 10.90 16.53 -3.15
C MET A 58 10.48 15.13 -3.61
N ILE A 59 11.27 14.45 -4.45
CA ILE A 59 10.94 13.11 -4.99
C ILE A 59 10.51 12.13 -3.90
N ARG A 60 11.25 12.08 -2.77
CA ARG A 60 10.91 11.17 -1.67
C ARG A 60 9.60 11.53 -0.99
N ARG A 61 9.31 12.83 -0.86
CA ARG A 61 8.06 13.33 -0.28
C ARG A 61 6.87 12.99 -1.18
N VAL A 62 6.97 13.28 -2.47
CA VAL A 62 5.93 12.98 -3.47
C VAL A 62 5.66 11.48 -3.56
N ALA A 63 6.70 10.65 -3.60
CA ALA A 63 6.53 9.20 -3.61
C ALA A 63 5.88 8.67 -2.33
N LEU A 64 6.13 9.28 -1.18
CA LEU A 64 5.49 8.93 0.08
C LEU A 64 4.01 9.34 0.09
N GLU A 65 3.69 10.50 -0.45
CA GLU A 65 2.32 10.99 -0.63
C GLU A 65 1.54 10.09 -1.59
N ALA A 66 2.11 9.71 -2.74
CA ALA A 66 1.50 8.79 -3.69
C ALA A 66 1.22 7.40 -3.08
N ALA A 67 2.11 6.90 -2.22
CA ALA A 67 1.99 5.58 -1.62
C ALA A 67 1.08 5.52 -0.38
N TRP A 68 0.94 6.61 0.38
CA TRP A 68 0.18 6.64 1.64
C TRP A 68 -0.96 7.65 1.70
N GLY A 69 -1.15 8.49 0.67
CA GLY A 69 -2.23 9.48 0.58
C GLY A 69 -2.25 10.50 1.70
N LYS A 70 -1.07 10.98 2.10
CA LYS A 70 -0.88 11.91 3.23
C LYS A 70 -1.29 13.33 2.88
#